data_AF-A0A838IJP1-F1
#
_entry.id   AF-A0A838IJP1-F1
#
_cell.length_a   1.000
_cell.length_b   1.000
_cell.length_c   1.000
_cell.angle_alpha   90.00
_cell.angle_beta   90.00
_cell.angle_gamma   90.00
#
_symmetry.space_group_name_H-M   'P 1'
#
loop_
_entity.id
_entity.type
_entity.pdbx_description
1 polymer ?
#
loop_
_entity_poly.entity_id
_entity_poly.type
_entity_poly.pdbx_seq_one_letter_code
_entity_poly.pdbx_strand_id
1 'polypeptide(L)'
;MTYDARRPVTAQLLQYLQFVWDYHFIGTKAWLLEADLETFRFEEFDDLYACEYLSEDGKLWHFELDAAALRDLVRGESNELEVRERERDRGESLVSLEGVASFVADLVESGELAFEEPEDEDAVVGGFEELFDDLHDWLRGIRVLTERAEQRDAVAELVDWFLERPEVEDLYMADIELYWLLRRRLWDIPKAGPELGLMDVIALLEEAQAEADDDQDELPPKAAAKPAARPAPSRAALAGLKFELFQAPIDEASSYVGAGFCIIKQTEMAHVFELGIGDYVRQTCSACKTENYLDARDAREIDCRSCAAKVPFPPFPGPSVTVSYEALVDGDAAMTKDTEFGMIAWEQALAGLTHGEPELETDQVETVELEDGWIGAKLDPKDMWQLLQTPTYVSWQGEVWLFNLGRPMAFVGNWSRADFNAQAEGANGKALFEQIVEDLPPFDIWDRFDPGGELCVYVFKCRESGLLRANWDMA
;
A
#
# COMPACT_ATOMS: atom_id res chain seq x y z
N MET A 1 -15.42 8.86 45.90
CA MET A 1 -14.88 10.08 46.55
C MET A 1 -15.75 11.25 46.10
N THR A 2 -16.26 12.11 46.98
CA THR A 2 -17.16 13.20 46.59
C THR A 2 -16.40 14.33 45.88
N TYR A 3 -16.85 14.71 44.68
CA TYR A 3 -16.20 15.72 43.83
C TYR A 3 -17.13 16.88 43.44
N ASP A 4 -16.52 18.02 43.11
CA ASP A 4 -17.17 19.33 42.93
C ASP A 4 -17.72 19.54 41.50
N ALA A 5 -18.99 19.97 41.41
CA ALA A 5 -19.80 20.01 40.19
C ALA A 5 -19.53 21.26 39.32
N ARG A 6 -18.26 21.57 39.02
CA ARG A 6 -17.86 22.81 38.31
C ARG A 6 -16.78 22.63 37.22
N ARG A 7 -16.62 21.43 36.65
CA ARG A 7 -15.72 21.18 35.51
C ARG A 7 -16.50 20.65 34.30
N PRO A 8 -16.08 20.98 33.07
CA PRO A 8 -16.67 20.40 31.88
C PRO A 8 -16.38 18.90 31.81
N VAL A 9 -17.41 18.15 31.42
CA VAL A 9 -17.48 16.69 31.35
C VAL A 9 -16.28 16.04 30.64
N THR A 10 -15.81 16.64 29.54
CA THR A 10 -14.63 16.15 28.78
C THR A 10 -13.38 16.05 29.65
N ALA A 11 -13.18 16.98 30.59
CA ALA A 11 -12.05 16.97 31.51
C ALA A 11 -12.22 15.96 32.67
N GLN A 12 -13.45 15.50 32.93
CA GLN A 12 -13.72 14.42 33.89
C GLN A 12 -13.57 13.05 33.24
N LEU A 13 -14.02 12.86 31.99
CA LEU A 13 -13.79 11.64 31.22
C LEU A 13 -12.28 11.40 31.03
N LEU A 14 -11.54 12.43 30.63
CA LEU A 14 -10.07 12.38 30.55
C LEU A 14 -9.40 12.11 31.91
N GLN A 15 -9.92 12.67 33.02
CA GLN A 15 -9.40 12.37 34.37
C GLN A 15 -9.77 10.96 34.87
N TYR A 16 -10.87 10.38 34.40
CA TYR A 16 -11.27 9.02 34.72
C TYR A 16 -10.42 8.00 33.94
N LEU A 17 -10.25 8.21 32.63
CA LEU A 17 -9.35 7.40 31.80
C LEU A 17 -7.90 7.49 32.29
N GLN A 18 -7.42 8.69 32.62
CA GLN A 18 -6.12 8.89 33.29
C GLN A 18 -6.03 8.16 34.64
N PHE A 19 -7.10 8.12 35.44
CA PHE A 19 -7.10 7.45 36.74
C PHE A 19 -7.08 5.92 36.59
N VAL A 20 -7.83 5.34 35.66
CA VAL A 20 -7.79 3.90 35.34
C VAL A 20 -6.38 3.50 34.90
N TRP A 21 -5.74 4.33 34.05
CA TRP A 21 -4.36 4.13 33.60
C TRP A 21 -3.33 4.25 34.75
N ASP A 22 -3.38 5.34 35.53
CA ASP A 22 -2.48 5.62 36.66
C ASP A 22 -2.57 4.56 37.79
N TYR A 23 -3.72 3.88 37.94
CA TYR A 23 -3.93 2.89 39.00
C TYR A 23 -3.37 1.50 38.67
N HIS A 24 -3.29 1.14 37.39
CA HIS A 24 -2.76 -0.16 36.94
C HIS A 24 -1.27 -0.12 36.53
N PHE A 25 -0.73 1.03 36.10
CA PHE A 25 0.64 1.12 35.61
C PHE A 25 1.52 2.06 36.44
N ILE A 26 2.12 1.50 37.51
CA ILE A 26 3.16 2.20 38.30
C ILE A 26 4.50 2.17 37.55
N GLY A 27 4.65 3.05 36.55
CA GLY A 27 5.90 3.18 35.80
C GLY A 27 5.92 4.39 34.86
N THR A 28 6.78 5.36 35.18
CA THR A 28 7.12 6.55 34.35
C THR A 28 6.02 7.60 34.20
N LYS A 29 6.33 8.83 34.65
CA LYS A 29 5.48 10.03 34.53
C LYS A 29 5.94 10.93 33.38
N ALA A 30 5.00 11.73 32.87
CA ALA A 30 5.10 12.67 31.75
C ALA A 30 5.01 12.00 30.36
N TRP A 31 4.62 12.80 29.35
CA TRP A 31 4.05 12.41 28.04
C TRP A 31 2.55 12.11 28.03
N LEU A 32 1.74 13.16 28.30
CA LEU A 32 0.31 13.20 27.94
C LEU A 32 -0.19 14.67 27.86
N LEU A 33 0.46 15.44 26.98
CA LEU A 33 0.03 16.79 26.59
C LEU A 33 0.10 17.04 25.06
N GLU A 34 0.66 16.09 24.30
CA GLU A 34 0.91 16.19 22.84
C GLU A 34 0.70 14.83 22.14
N ALA A 35 -0.20 13.98 22.65
CA ALA A 35 -0.61 12.76 21.95
C ALA A 35 -1.87 13.06 21.13
N ASP A 36 -1.81 12.83 19.83
CA ASP A 36 -2.93 13.04 18.92
C ASP A 36 -3.95 11.89 19.02
N LEU A 37 -5.22 12.18 18.74
CA LEU A 37 -6.33 11.22 18.90
C LEU A 37 -6.53 10.30 17.69
N GLU A 38 -5.76 10.48 16.62
CA GLU A 38 -5.86 9.75 15.35
C GLU A 38 -5.62 8.22 15.47
N THR A 39 -5.08 7.73 16.58
CA THR A 39 -4.84 6.30 16.81
C THR A 39 -6.06 5.53 17.36
N PHE A 40 -7.17 6.20 17.68
CA PHE A 40 -8.39 5.55 18.17
C PHE A 40 -9.50 5.57 17.11
N ARG A 41 -9.88 4.40 16.61
CA ARG A 41 -11.13 4.21 15.88
C ARG A 41 -12.22 3.78 16.86
N PHE A 42 -13.35 4.46 16.81
CA PHE A 42 -14.57 4.10 17.51
C PHE A 42 -15.62 3.77 16.46
N GLU A 43 -16.23 2.59 16.55
CA GLU A 43 -17.37 2.20 15.73
C GLU A 43 -18.61 2.10 16.64
N GLU A 44 -19.73 2.66 16.20
CA GLU A 44 -21.00 2.69 16.92
C GLU A 44 -21.89 1.57 16.40
N PHE A 45 -22.17 0.58 17.25
CA PHE A 45 -23.04 -0.56 16.93
C PHE A 45 -24.17 -0.64 17.97
N ASP A 46 -25.42 -0.43 17.54
CA ASP A 46 -26.66 -0.70 18.30
C ASP A 46 -26.54 -0.60 19.85
N ASP A 47 -26.32 0.64 20.32
CA ASP A 47 -26.15 1.05 21.73
C ASP A 47 -24.84 0.63 22.44
N LEU A 48 -23.79 0.24 21.70
CA LEU A 48 -22.42 0.05 22.19
C LEU A 48 -21.39 0.86 21.38
N TYR A 49 -20.41 1.43 22.08
CA TYR A 49 -19.14 1.86 21.49
C TYR A 49 -18.09 0.80 21.77
N ALA A 50 -17.50 0.26 20.71
CA ALA A 50 -16.33 -0.61 20.80
C ALA A 50 -15.06 0.18 20.44
N CYS A 51 -13.95 -0.11 21.13
CA CYS A 51 -12.63 0.20 20.61
C CYS A 51 -11.64 -0.94 20.86
N GLU A 52 -10.82 -1.22 19.87
CA GLU A 52 -9.72 -2.18 19.97
C GLU A 52 -8.40 -1.45 20.18
N TYR A 53 -7.60 -1.91 21.15
CA TYR A 53 -6.30 -1.36 21.50
C TYR A 53 -5.23 -2.45 21.46
N LEU A 54 -4.20 -2.26 20.63
CA LEU A 54 -3.03 -3.14 20.61
C LEU A 54 -1.99 -2.62 21.61
N SER A 55 -1.79 -3.33 22.72
CA SER A 55 -0.81 -2.96 23.73
C SER A 55 0.63 -3.20 23.25
N GLU A 56 1.62 -2.60 23.93
CA GLU A 56 3.04 -2.71 23.57
C GLU A 56 3.59 -4.15 23.60
N ASP A 57 2.96 -5.05 24.38
CA ASP A 57 3.27 -6.49 24.42
C ASP A 57 2.51 -7.32 23.36
N GLY A 58 1.74 -6.66 22.50
CA GLY A 58 1.09 -7.25 21.32
C GLY A 58 -0.27 -7.89 21.56
N LYS A 59 -0.88 -7.68 22.73
CA LYS A 59 -2.25 -8.15 23.03
C LYS A 59 -3.26 -7.19 22.40
N LEU A 60 -4.31 -7.74 21.81
CA LEU A 60 -5.45 -6.96 21.34
C LEU A 60 -6.50 -6.94 22.46
N TRP A 61 -6.73 -5.75 23.01
CA TRP A 61 -7.75 -5.50 24.03
C TRP A 61 -8.98 -4.94 23.37
N HIS A 62 -10.12 -5.60 23.57
CA HIS A 62 -11.42 -5.11 23.12
C HIS A 62 -12.14 -4.50 24.32
N PHE A 63 -12.50 -3.21 24.19
CA PHE A 63 -13.23 -2.46 25.20
C PHE A 63 -14.64 -2.16 24.70
N GLU A 64 -15.64 -2.55 25.49
CA GLU A 64 -17.05 -2.26 25.23
C GLU A 64 -17.58 -1.26 26.26
N LEU A 65 -18.24 -0.22 25.73
CA LEU A 65 -18.80 0.91 26.46
C LEU A 65 -20.28 1.03 26.09
N ASP A 66 -21.19 0.84 27.04
CA ASP A 66 -22.61 1.07 26.83
C ASP A 66 -22.85 2.53 26.43
N ALA A 67 -23.42 2.73 25.24
CA ALA A 67 -23.60 4.06 24.65
C ALA A 67 -24.65 4.88 25.40
N ALA A 68 -25.67 4.25 26.01
CA ALA A 68 -26.64 4.94 26.84
C ALA A 68 -25.99 5.40 28.16
N ALA A 69 -25.22 4.53 28.83
CA ALA A 69 -24.45 4.88 30.03
C ALA A 69 -23.41 5.98 29.75
N LEU A 70 -22.76 5.96 28.59
CA LEU A 70 -21.84 7.02 28.16
C LEU A 70 -22.58 8.35 27.88
N ARG A 71 -23.74 8.31 27.21
CA ARG A 71 -24.60 9.50 27.00
C ARG A 71 -25.08 10.08 28.34
N ASP A 72 -25.48 9.24 29.29
CA ASP A 72 -25.97 9.66 30.61
C ASP A 72 -24.83 10.20 31.49
N LEU A 73 -23.63 9.60 31.43
CA LEU A 73 -22.42 10.17 32.04
C LEU A 73 -22.09 11.54 31.44
N VAL A 74 -22.21 11.68 30.10
CA VAL A 74 -21.93 12.95 29.40
C VAL A 74 -22.95 14.05 29.74
N ARG A 75 -24.20 13.68 30.06
CA ARG A 75 -25.23 14.63 30.54
C ARG A 75 -25.13 14.92 32.04
N GLY A 76 -24.31 14.19 32.79
CA GLY A 76 -24.25 14.25 34.25
C GLY A 76 -25.46 13.60 34.94
N GLU A 77 -26.18 12.73 34.22
CA GLU A 77 -27.34 11.97 34.68
C GLU A 77 -26.90 10.66 35.37
N SER A 78 -25.74 10.11 34.96
CA SER A 78 -24.98 9.07 35.68
C SER A 78 -23.63 9.58 36.21
N ASN A 79 -23.06 8.88 37.20
CA ASN A 79 -21.66 9.04 37.64
C ASN A 79 -20.87 7.72 37.56
N GLU A 80 -21.49 6.65 37.03
CA GLU A 80 -20.93 5.31 36.94
C GLU A 80 -21.03 4.87 35.47
N LEU A 81 -19.95 4.24 34.98
CA LEU A 81 -19.81 3.70 33.64
C LEU A 81 -19.14 2.34 33.78
N GLU A 82 -19.83 1.28 33.35
CA GLU A 82 -19.27 -0.06 33.27
C GLU A 82 -18.48 -0.17 31.97
N VAL A 83 -17.18 -0.47 32.07
CA VAL A 83 -16.34 -0.79 30.92
C VAL A 83 -16.07 -2.28 30.96
N ARG A 84 -16.39 -2.99 29.88
CA ARG A 84 -16.07 -4.41 29.74
C ARG A 84 -14.81 -4.54 28.92
N GLU A 85 -13.84 -5.28 29.45
CA GLU A 85 -12.51 -5.48 28.88
C GLU A 85 -12.32 -6.97 28.60
N ARG A 86 -11.86 -7.31 27.39
CA ARG A 86 -11.53 -8.69 27.00
C ARG A 86 -10.26 -8.74 26.16
N GLU A 87 -9.31 -9.56 26.60
CA GLU A 87 -8.11 -9.89 25.84
C GLU A 87 -8.47 -10.88 24.71
N ARG A 88 -8.14 -10.56 23.46
CA ARG A 88 -8.32 -11.43 22.28
C ARG A 88 -6.98 -12.05 21.86
N ASP A 89 -6.90 -13.38 21.88
CA ASP A 89 -5.71 -14.13 21.46
C ASP A 89 -5.74 -14.40 19.94
N ARG A 90 -4.58 -14.31 19.27
CA ARG A 90 -4.51 -13.96 17.83
C ARG A 90 -4.15 -15.11 16.88
N GLY A 91 -4.55 -16.34 17.17
CA GLY A 91 -4.07 -17.50 16.42
C GLY A 91 -5.04 -18.67 16.29
N GLU A 92 -5.87 -18.67 15.25
CA GLU A 92 -6.26 -19.84 14.44
C GLU A 92 -7.27 -19.47 13.34
N SER A 93 -6.81 -18.86 12.24
CA SER A 93 -7.66 -18.58 11.07
C SER A 93 -7.69 -19.78 10.11
N LEU A 94 -8.84 -20.46 10.02
CA LEU A 94 -9.25 -21.24 8.85
C LEU A 94 -10.66 -20.73 8.53
N VAL A 95 -10.91 -20.39 7.27
CA VAL A 95 -12.18 -19.80 6.84
C VAL A 95 -13.14 -20.92 6.45
N SER A 96 -14.38 -20.89 6.94
CA SER A 96 -15.41 -21.81 6.46
C SER A 96 -15.89 -21.38 5.07
N LEU A 97 -16.21 -22.36 4.21
CA LEU A 97 -16.82 -22.09 2.90
C LEU A 97 -18.16 -21.33 3.05
N GLU A 98 -18.85 -21.55 4.17
CA GLU A 98 -20.05 -20.81 4.60
C GLU A 98 -19.79 -19.33 4.81
N GLY A 99 -18.69 -18.97 5.50
CA GLY A 99 -18.31 -17.57 5.70
C GLY A 99 -17.87 -16.88 4.40
N VAL A 100 -17.20 -17.61 3.50
CA VAL A 100 -16.85 -17.09 2.16
C VAL A 100 -18.12 -16.83 1.34
N ALA A 101 -19.06 -17.78 1.33
CA ALA A 101 -20.32 -17.65 0.60
C ALA A 101 -21.19 -16.50 1.12
N SER A 102 -21.30 -16.35 2.45
CA SER A 102 -22.00 -15.20 3.06
C SER A 102 -21.37 -13.88 2.66
N PHE A 103 -20.03 -13.79 2.71
CA PHE A 103 -19.32 -12.56 2.38
C PHE A 103 -19.43 -12.17 0.90
N VAL A 104 -19.41 -13.14 -0.04
CA VAL A 104 -19.68 -12.85 -1.45
C VAL A 104 -21.11 -12.36 -1.66
N ALA A 105 -22.10 -12.94 -0.97
CA ALA A 105 -23.48 -12.46 -1.02
C ALA A 105 -23.62 -11.02 -0.47
N ASP A 106 -22.95 -10.71 0.65
CA ASP A 106 -22.94 -9.37 1.25
C ASP A 106 -22.36 -8.30 0.29
N LEU A 107 -21.30 -8.63 -0.46
CA LEU A 107 -20.71 -7.73 -1.47
C LEU A 107 -21.63 -7.47 -2.67
N VAL A 108 -22.43 -8.47 -3.06
CA VAL A 108 -23.45 -8.32 -4.12
C VAL A 108 -24.61 -7.47 -3.62
N GLU A 109 -25.12 -7.73 -2.41
CA GLU A 109 -26.26 -6.98 -1.84
C GLU A 109 -25.90 -5.53 -1.49
N SER A 110 -24.64 -5.24 -1.11
CA SER A 110 -24.15 -3.88 -0.88
C SER A 110 -23.91 -3.07 -2.16
N GLY A 111 -23.80 -3.73 -3.32
CA GLY A 111 -23.39 -3.13 -4.58
C GLY A 111 -21.89 -2.81 -4.66
N GLU A 112 -21.07 -3.30 -3.72
CA GLU A 112 -19.60 -3.24 -3.80
C GLU A 112 -19.05 -4.20 -4.87
N LEU A 113 -19.79 -5.27 -5.19
CA LEU A 113 -19.61 -6.10 -6.38
C LEU A 113 -20.78 -5.84 -7.35
N ALA A 114 -20.60 -4.88 -8.26
CA ALA A 114 -21.58 -4.53 -9.28
C ALA A 114 -21.38 -5.35 -10.57
N PHE A 115 -22.49 -5.67 -11.23
CA PHE A 115 -22.56 -6.26 -12.56
C PHE A 115 -23.21 -5.24 -13.50
N GLU A 116 -22.92 -5.28 -14.81
CA GLU A 116 -23.64 -4.42 -15.78
C GLU A 116 -25.15 -4.66 -15.67
N GLU A 117 -25.97 -3.59 -15.74
CA GLU A 117 -27.42 -3.72 -15.96
C GLU A 117 -27.65 -4.26 -17.38
N PRO A 118 -28.08 -5.53 -17.56
CA PRO A 118 -28.33 -6.08 -18.89
C PRO A 118 -29.58 -5.45 -19.48
N GLU A 119 -29.66 -5.38 -20.82
CA GLU A 119 -30.84 -4.84 -21.52
C GLU A 119 -32.14 -5.66 -21.31
N ASP A 120 -32.10 -6.77 -20.56
CA ASP A 120 -33.21 -7.70 -20.29
C ASP A 120 -33.20 -8.19 -18.82
N GLU A 121 -34.16 -7.71 -18.00
CA GLU A 121 -34.31 -8.08 -16.58
C GLU A 121 -34.53 -9.60 -16.37
N ASP A 122 -35.15 -10.30 -17.33
CA ASP A 122 -35.36 -11.76 -17.23
C ASP A 122 -34.04 -12.54 -17.46
N ALA A 123 -33.05 -11.95 -18.12
CA ALA A 123 -31.72 -12.53 -18.28
C ALA A 123 -30.85 -12.36 -17.02
N VAL A 124 -31.04 -11.26 -16.26
CA VAL A 124 -30.36 -11.02 -14.97
C VAL A 124 -30.59 -12.18 -14.02
N VAL A 125 -31.86 -12.49 -13.73
CA VAL A 125 -32.21 -13.47 -12.70
C VAL A 125 -31.69 -14.85 -13.06
N GLY A 126 -31.75 -15.23 -14.35
CA GLY A 126 -31.17 -16.49 -14.83
C GLY A 126 -29.65 -16.54 -14.71
N GLY A 127 -28.94 -15.47 -15.10
CA GLY A 127 -27.48 -15.40 -15.00
C GLY A 127 -26.98 -15.40 -13.54
N PHE A 128 -27.68 -14.73 -12.63
CA PHE A 128 -27.37 -14.77 -11.20
C PHE A 128 -27.63 -16.16 -10.60
N GLU A 129 -28.76 -16.82 -10.91
CA GLU A 129 -29.02 -18.19 -10.45
C GLU A 129 -27.95 -19.17 -10.99
N GLU A 130 -27.55 -19.05 -12.26
CA GLU A 130 -26.51 -19.89 -12.88
C GLU A 130 -25.10 -19.61 -12.29
N LEU A 131 -24.74 -18.34 -12.03
CA LEU A 131 -23.48 -17.98 -11.37
C LEU A 131 -23.42 -18.49 -9.92
N PHE A 132 -24.51 -18.36 -9.16
CA PHE A 132 -24.60 -18.88 -7.79
C PHE A 132 -24.58 -20.41 -7.76
N ASP A 133 -25.27 -21.10 -8.68
CA ASP A 133 -25.23 -22.56 -8.77
C ASP A 133 -23.84 -23.05 -9.19
N ASP A 134 -23.17 -22.42 -10.16
CA ASP A 134 -21.80 -22.76 -10.56
C ASP A 134 -20.78 -22.51 -9.42
N LEU A 135 -20.88 -21.37 -8.73
CA LEU A 135 -20.06 -21.09 -7.55
C LEU A 135 -20.33 -22.10 -6.43
N HIS A 136 -21.61 -22.46 -6.21
CA HIS A 136 -21.98 -23.46 -5.22
C HIS A 136 -21.44 -24.86 -5.59
N ASP A 137 -21.46 -25.27 -6.86
CA ASP A 137 -20.91 -26.55 -7.30
C ASP A 137 -19.37 -26.56 -7.32
N TRP A 138 -18.72 -25.41 -7.59
CA TRP A 138 -17.28 -25.22 -7.39
C TRP A 138 -16.90 -25.38 -5.91
N LEU A 139 -17.59 -24.68 -5.01
CA LEU A 139 -17.41 -24.79 -3.54
C LEU A 139 -17.69 -26.21 -3.03
N ARG A 140 -18.64 -26.95 -3.62
CA ARG A 140 -18.89 -28.39 -3.33
C ARG A 140 -17.79 -29.31 -3.88
N GLY A 141 -17.14 -28.92 -4.99
CA GLY A 141 -16.03 -29.65 -5.59
C GLY A 141 -14.75 -29.58 -4.75
N ILE A 142 -14.56 -28.46 -4.05
CA ILE A 142 -13.45 -28.26 -3.11
C ILE A 142 -13.65 -29.12 -1.86
N ARG A 143 -12.70 -30.03 -1.64
CA ARG A 143 -12.61 -30.82 -0.41
C ARG A 143 -12.19 -29.91 0.74
N VAL A 144 -12.53 -30.28 1.97
CA VAL A 144 -12.13 -29.58 3.20
C VAL A 144 -10.62 -29.30 3.19
N LEU A 145 -10.25 -28.04 2.92
CA LEU A 145 -8.87 -27.59 2.82
C LEU A 145 -8.35 -27.30 4.23
N THR A 146 -7.53 -28.21 4.75
CA THR A 146 -6.96 -28.12 6.11
C THR A 146 -5.59 -27.44 6.12
N GLU A 147 -4.90 -27.37 4.97
CA GLU A 147 -3.61 -26.68 4.87
C GLU A 147 -3.74 -25.26 4.31
N ARG A 148 -3.06 -24.31 4.97
CA ARG A 148 -3.08 -22.88 4.61
C ARG A 148 -2.52 -22.59 3.20
N ALA A 149 -1.67 -23.46 2.67
CA ALA A 149 -1.21 -23.36 1.29
C ALA A 149 -2.35 -23.66 0.31
N GLU A 150 -3.05 -24.78 0.50
CA GLU A 150 -4.21 -25.16 -0.31
C GLU A 150 -5.33 -24.12 -0.24
N GLN A 151 -5.59 -23.53 0.94
CA GLN A 151 -6.56 -22.43 1.06
C GLN A 151 -6.18 -21.17 0.29
N ARG A 152 -4.90 -20.79 0.29
CA ARG A 152 -4.41 -19.66 -0.50
C ARG A 152 -4.54 -19.94 -1.99
N ASP A 153 -4.20 -21.17 -2.39
CA ASP A 153 -4.22 -21.58 -3.79
C ASP A 153 -5.68 -21.71 -4.28
N ALA A 154 -6.62 -22.15 -3.44
CA ALA A 154 -8.06 -22.11 -3.73
C ALA A 154 -8.67 -20.70 -3.77
N VAL A 155 -8.20 -19.75 -2.95
CA VAL A 155 -8.59 -18.34 -3.09
C VAL A 155 -8.05 -17.73 -4.38
N ALA A 156 -6.86 -18.15 -4.83
CA ALA A 156 -6.36 -17.78 -6.15
C ALA A 156 -7.22 -18.40 -7.26
N GLU A 157 -7.51 -19.71 -7.20
CA GLU A 157 -8.41 -20.38 -8.15
C GLU A 157 -9.83 -19.77 -8.17
N LEU A 158 -10.34 -19.26 -7.04
CA LEU A 158 -11.62 -18.54 -6.99
C LEU A 158 -11.56 -17.20 -7.73
N VAL A 159 -10.48 -16.43 -7.52
CA VAL A 159 -10.27 -15.15 -8.19
C VAL A 159 -10.07 -15.39 -9.70
N ASP A 160 -9.21 -16.34 -10.08
CA ASP A 160 -9.01 -16.73 -11.48
C ASP A 160 -10.35 -17.16 -12.13
N TRP A 161 -11.17 -17.95 -11.42
CA TRP A 161 -12.50 -18.37 -11.90
C TRP A 161 -13.50 -17.21 -12.07
N PHE A 162 -13.47 -16.21 -11.19
CA PHE A 162 -14.29 -14.99 -11.34
C PHE A 162 -13.82 -14.15 -12.53
N LEU A 163 -12.50 -14.06 -12.76
CA LEU A 163 -11.90 -13.28 -13.86
C LEU A 163 -12.05 -13.96 -15.23
N GLU A 164 -12.25 -15.28 -15.29
CA GLU A 164 -12.54 -16.01 -16.54
C GLU A 164 -14.02 -15.88 -16.99
N ARG A 165 -14.89 -15.20 -16.24
CA ARG A 165 -16.32 -15.04 -16.57
C ARG A 165 -16.60 -13.75 -17.35
N PRO A 166 -17.16 -13.82 -18.57
CA PRO A 166 -17.48 -12.63 -19.37
C PRO A 166 -18.58 -11.77 -18.75
N GLU A 167 -19.37 -12.31 -17.81
CA GLU A 167 -20.37 -11.55 -17.04
C GLU A 167 -19.75 -10.55 -16.03
N VAL A 168 -18.41 -10.50 -15.97
CA VAL A 168 -17.61 -9.81 -14.95
C VAL A 168 -16.56 -8.87 -15.60
N GLU A 169 -16.71 -8.54 -16.89
CA GLU A 169 -15.69 -7.84 -17.72
C GLU A 169 -15.18 -6.49 -17.18
N ASP A 170 -15.93 -5.78 -16.33
CA ASP A 170 -15.53 -4.48 -15.75
C ASP A 170 -14.59 -4.57 -14.53
N LEU A 171 -14.25 -5.76 -14.01
CA LEU A 171 -13.34 -5.91 -12.85
C LEU A 171 -11.86 -5.56 -13.14
N TYR A 172 -11.49 -5.09 -14.33
CA TYR A 172 -10.08 -4.83 -14.71
C TYR A 172 -9.31 -3.85 -13.80
N MET A 173 -10.01 -2.98 -13.06
CA MET A 173 -9.43 -2.12 -12.02
C MET A 173 -9.46 -2.75 -10.60
N ALA A 174 -10.30 -3.75 -10.41
CA ALA A 174 -10.50 -4.46 -9.15
C ALA A 174 -9.59 -5.68 -8.98
N ASP A 175 -8.89 -6.18 -10.02
CA ASP A 175 -7.98 -7.34 -9.96
C ASP A 175 -7.08 -7.38 -8.72
N ILE A 176 -6.48 -6.23 -8.36
CA ILE A 176 -5.65 -6.10 -7.17
C ILE A 176 -6.49 -5.76 -5.93
N GLU A 177 -7.44 -4.83 -6.02
CA GLU A 177 -8.21 -4.38 -4.85
C GLU A 177 -9.15 -5.46 -4.32
N LEU A 178 -9.92 -6.14 -5.18
CA LEU A 178 -10.76 -7.28 -4.84
C LEU A 178 -9.91 -8.45 -4.31
N TYR A 179 -8.77 -8.77 -4.94
CA TYR A 179 -7.86 -9.78 -4.39
C TYR A 179 -7.42 -9.43 -2.96
N TRP A 180 -7.05 -8.19 -2.68
CA TRP A 180 -6.67 -7.77 -1.33
C TRP A 180 -7.86 -7.64 -0.38
N LEU A 181 -9.04 -7.24 -0.86
CA LEU A 181 -10.29 -7.12 -0.08
C LEU A 181 -10.79 -8.50 0.36
N LEU A 182 -10.95 -9.43 -0.59
CA LEU A 182 -11.27 -10.83 -0.35
C LEU A 182 -10.28 -11.41 0.65
N ARG A 183 -8.98 -11.31 0.35
CA ARG A 183 -7.92 -11.82 1.22
C ARG A 183 -7.93 -11.21 2.63
N ARG A 184 -8.26 -9.92 2.77
CA ARG A 184 -8.30 -9.20 4.05
C ARG A 184 -9.54 -9.58 4.87
N ARG A 185 -10.71 -9.69 4.25
CA ARG A 185 -11.98 -10.02 4.92
C ARG A 185 -12.12 -11.51 5.22
N LEU A 186 -11.60 -12.40 4.38
CA LEU A 186 -11.45 -13.82 4.72
C LEU A 186 -10.67 -14.01 6.04
N TRP A 187 -9.74 -13.11 6.37
CA TRP A 187 -8.97 -13.17 7.61
C TRP A 187 -9.77 -12.87 8.89
N ASP A 188 -10.93 -12.21 8.78
CA ASP A 188 -11.72 -11.68 9.89
C ASP A 188 -12.93 -12.57 10.28
N ILE A 189 -13.17 -13.66 9.55
CA ILE A 189 -14.32 -14.57 9.78
C ILE A 189 -14.07 -15.51 10.98
N PRO A 190 -14.97 -15.56 12.00
CA PRO A 190 -14.86 -16.48 13.13
C PRO A 190 -15.12 -17.96 12.77
N LYS A 191 -14.42 -18.89 13.45
CA LYS A 191 -14.57 -20.34 13.26
C LYS A 191 -15.82 -20.94 13.91
N ALA A 192 -16.40 -21.94 13.25
CA ALA A 192 -17.08 -23.08 13.87
C ALA A 192 -16.19 -24.35 13.85
N GLY A 193 -16.43 -25.31 14.74
CA GLY A 193 -15.58 -26.49 14.95
C GLY A 193 -15.73 -27.62 13.89
N PRO A 194 -14.77 -28.55 13.78
CA PRO A 194 -14.71 -29.57 12.71
C PRO A 194 -15.33 -30.94 13.08
N GLU A 195 -15.50 -31.78 12.04
CA GLU A 195 -15.96 -33.19 12.04
C GLU A 195 -17.46 -33.46 12.23
N LEU A 196 -18.29 -32.86 11.37
CA LEU A 196 -19.74 -33.12 11.30
C LEU A 196 -20.18 -33.35 9.85
N GLY A 197 -21.03 -34.34 9.63
CA GLY A 197 -21.78 -34.43 8.37
C GLY A 197 -22.82 -33.31 8.32
N LEU A 198 -23.27 -32.91 7.12
CA LEU A 198 -24.24 -31.82 6.94
C LEU A 198 -25.52 -31.96 7.78
N MET A 199 -25.94 -33.20 8.09
CA MET A 199 -27.09 -33.48 8.96
C MET A 199 -26.77 -33.32 10.46
N ASP A 200 -25.52 -33.57 10.87
CA ASP A 200 -25.05 -33.39 12.24
C ASP A 200 -24.80 -31.90 12.53
N VAL A 201 -24.44 -31.10 11.52
CA VAL A 201 -24.37 -29.63 11.59
C VAL A 201 -25.74 -29.03 11.94
N ILE A 202 -26.82 -29.50 11.30
CA ILE A 202 -28.19 -29.03 11.58
C ILE A 202 -28.60 -29.40 13.01
N ALA A 203 -28.27 -30.62 13.48
CA ALA A 203 -28.58 -31.05 14.85
C ALA A 203 -27.82 -30.22 15.90
N LEU A 204 -26.54 -29.89 15.65
CA LEU A 204 -25.76 -29.05 16.55
C LEU A 204 -26.16 -27.57 16.54
N LEU A 205 -26.77 -27.05 15.48
CA LEU A 205 -27.36 -25.70 15.54
C LEU A 205 -28.56 -25.64 16.51
N GLU A 206 -29.32 -26.74 16.65
CA GLU A 206 -30.39 -26.85 17.65
C GLU A 206 -29.85 -27.13 19.07
N GLU A 207 -28.74 -27.86 19.21
CA GLU A 207 -28.14 -28.25 20.49
C GLU A 207 -27.22 -27.15 21.07
N ALA A 208 -26.45 -26.43 20.24
CA ALA A 208 -25.60 -25.31 20.66
C ALA A 208 -26.39 -24.10 21.17
N GLN A 209 -27.68 -23.97 20.81
CA GLN A 209 -28.57 -22.98 21.42
C GLN A 209 -29.02 -23.37 22.84
N ALA A 210 -28.73 -24.60 23.29
CA ALA A 210 -29.01 -25.10 24.63
C ALA A 210 -27.76 -25.26 25.52
N GLU A 211 -26.55 -25.36 24.95
CA GLU A 211 -25.29 -25.58 25.67
C GLU A 211 -24.39 -24.32 25.75
N ALA A 212 -24.98 -23.12 25.66
CA ALA A 212 -24.28 -21.84 25.90
C ALA A 212 -24.03 -21.52 27.41
N ASP A 213 -23.85 -22.56 28.22
CA ASP A 213 -23.42 -22.56 29.64
C ASP A 213 -22.32 -23.65 29.79
N ASP A 214 -21.26 -23.39 30.59
CA ASP A 214 -20.13 -24.29 31.01
C ASP A 214 -18.84 -24.45 30.12
N ASP A 215 -17.89 -23.50 30.32
CA ASP A 215 -16.42 -23.67 30.55
C ASP A 215 -15.34 -24.12 29.50
N GLN A 216 -14.05 -23.95 29.88
CA GLN A 216 -12.80 -23.82 29.05
C GLN A 216 -11.67 -24.89 29.31
N ASP A 217 -10.40 -24.61 28.88
CA ASP A 217 -9.08 -25.35 28.94
C ASP A 217 -8.70 -26.26 27.73
N GLU A 218 -7.43 -26.47 27.27
CA GLU A 218 -6.07 -25.93 27.59
C GLU A 218 -5.04 -26.14 26.40
N LEU A 219 -4.14 -25.16 26.12
CA LEU A 219 -2.70 -25.32 25.66
C LEU A 219 -2.31 -25.95 24.26
N PRO A 220 -1.04 -25.83 23.69
CA PRO A 220 0.18 -25.02 23.97
C PRO A 220 0.82 -24.29 22.69
N PRO A 221 2.15 -24.11 22.39
CA PRO A 221 2.73 -22.74 22.28
C PRO A 221 3.66 -22.32 21.08
N LYS A 222 3.50 -21.04 20.66
CA LYS A 222 4.46 -19.97 20.22
C LYS A 222 5.67 -20.19 19.27
N ALA A 223 5.83 -19.21 18.34
CA ALA A 223 7.05 -18.83 17.60
C ALA A 223 7.34 -17.30 17.69
N ALA A 224 8.47 -16.81 17.16
CA ALA A 224 9.13 -15.54 17.59
C ALA A 224 8.79 -14.24 16.81
N ALA A 225 9.20 -13.09 17.37
CA ALA A 225 8.77 -11.72 16.99
C ALA A 225 9.68 -10.95 15.99
N LYS A 226 9.14 -9.86 15.43
CA LYS A 226 9.74 -8.98 14.40
C LYS A 226 10.49 -7.77 15.02
N PRO A 227 11.60 -7.26 14.43
CA PRO A 227 12.37 -6.13 14.99
C PRO A 227 11.70 -4.76 14.85
N ALA A 228 12.10 -3.82 15.73
CA ALA A 228 11.56 -2.46 15.83
C ALA A 228 12.04 -1.50 14.73
N ALA A 229 11.24 -0.47 14.45
CA ALA A 229 11.53 0.57 13.45
C ALA A 229 12.72 1.48 13.85
N ARG A 230 13.46 1.97 12.85
CA ARG A 230 14.59 2.91 13.04
C ARG A 230 14.09 4.37 13.05
N PRO A 231 14.71 5.29 13.82
CA PRO A 231 14.33 6.70 13.83
C PRO A 231 14.70 7.41 12.51
N ALA A 232 13.82 8.29 12.06
CA ALA A 232 14.03 9.07 10.83
C ALA A 232 15.19 10.09 10.95
N PRO A 233 15.95 10.32 9.87
CA PRO A 233 17.04 11.31 9.86
C PRO A 233 16.50 12.75 9.82
N SER A 234 17.19 13.68 10.49
CA SER A 234 16.82 15.09 10.48
C SER A 234 16.99 15.74 9.09
N ARG A 235 16.08 16.64 8.68
CA ARG A 235 16.16 17.42 7.42
C ARG A 235 17.52 18.11 7.18
N ALA A 236 18.23 18.52 8.24
CA ALA A 236 19.56 19.11 8.13
C ALA A 236 20.64 18.16 7.60
N ALA A 237 20.50 16.84 7.81
CA ALA A 237 21.37 15.83 7.23
C ALA A 237 21.08 15.61 5.73
N LEU A 238 19.80 15.74 5.34
CA LEU A 238 19.34 15.52 3.96
C LEU A 238 19.81 16.62 2.98
N ALA A 239 20.01 17.84 3.48
CA ALA A 239 20.36 19.03 2.67
C ALA A 239 21.71 18.93 1.89
N GLY A 240 22.51 17.89 2.13
CA GLY A 240 23.74 17.60 1.39
C GLY A 240 23.53 16.78 0.11
N LEU A 241 22.41 16.04 -0.01
CA LEU A 241 22.14 15.16 -1.14
C LEU A 241 21.58 15.98 -2.31
N LYS A 242 22.10 15.75 -3.53
CA LYS A 242 21.74 16.51 -4.73
C LYS A 242 21.73 15.64 -5.97
N PHE A 243 20.55 15.16 -6.33
CA PHE A 243 20.31 14.57 -7.66
C PHE A 243 20.00 15.70 -8.65
N GLU A 244 20.38 15.52 -9.92
CA GLU A 244 20.12 16.55 -10.93
C GLU A 244 18.63 16.66 -11.29
N LEU A 245 17.91 15.53 -11.19
CA LEU A 245 16.50 15.38 -11.57
C LEU A 245 15.56 15.17 -10.37
N PHE A 246 16.06 15.19 -9.12
CA PHE A 246 15.23 15.18 -7.90
C PHE A 246 15.53 16.44 -7.08
N GLN A 247 14.60 17.40 -7.12
CA GLN A 247 14.68 18.68 -6.39
C GLN A 247 13.76 18.71 -5.17
N ALA A 248 12.83 17.76 -5.07
CA ALA A 248 12.01 17.53 -3.87
C ALA A 248 12.89 17.14 -2.65
N PRO A 249 12.37 17.32 -1.42
CA PRO A 249 12.95 16.72 -0.22
C PRO A 249 13.17 15.21 -0.40
N ILE A 250 14.36 14.71 -0.06
CA ILE A 250 14.73 13.32 -0.32
C ILE A 250 13.96 12.30 0.55
N ASP A 251 13.30 12.78 1.61
CA ASP A 251 12.30 12.06 2.39
C ASP A 251 10.98 11.81 1.64
N GLU A 252 10.78 12.41 0.46
CA GLU A 252 9.68 12.11 -0.49
C GLU A 252 10.07 11.09 -1.57
N ALA A 253 11.32 10.59 -1.57
CA ALA A 253 11.71 9.50 -2.46
C ALA A 253 11.28 8.14 -1.87
N SER A 254 10.46 7.38 -2.61
CA SER A 254 9.88 6.11 -2.14
C SER A 254 10.91 5.04 -1.81
N SER A 255 12.05 5.07 -2.51
CA SER A 255 13.19 4.17 -2.28
C SER A 255 14.06 4.58 -1.09
N TYR A 256 13.89 5.76 -0.48
CA TYR A 256 14.81 6.24 0.54
C TYR A 256 14.55 5.62 1.92
N VAL A 257 15.52 4.84 2.43
CA VAL A 257 15.39 4.11 3.71
C VAL A 257 16.26 4.67 4.84
N GLY A 258 16.90 5.82 4.63
CA GLY A 258 17.78 6.44 5.62
C GLY A 258 19.13 5.74 5.72
N ALA A 259 19.54 5.35 6.94
CA ALA A 259 20.84 4.73 7.17
C ALA A 259 20.80 3.20 7.06
N GLY A 260 21.71 2.62 6.27
CA GLY A 260 21.79 1.17 6.02
C GLY A 260 23.03 0.72 5.24
N PHE A 261 23.10 -0.58 4.96
CA PHE A 261 24.26 -1.21 4.32
C PHE A 261 24.25 -1.06 2.80
N CYS A 262 25.18 -0.28 2.26
CA CYS A 262 25.34 -0.15 0.82
C CYS A 262 26.03 -1.39 0.23
N ILE A 263 25.34 -2.10 -0.65
CA ILE A 263 25.84 -3.30 -1.34
C ILE A 263 27.07 -3.02 -2.24
N ILE A 264 27.19 -1.83 -2.82
CA ILE A 264 28.33 -1.47 -3.68
C ILE A 264 29.58 -1.16 -2.85
N LYS A 265 29.45 -0.25 -1.87
CA LYS A 265 30.56 0.21 -1.05
C LYS A 265 30.88 -0.75 0.11
N GLN A 266 30.06 -1.80 0.31
CA GLN A 266 30.23 -2.88 1.30
C GLN A 266 30.38 -2.38 2.74
N THR A 267 29.58 -1.38 3.12
CA THR A 267 29.62 -0.72 4.43
C THR A 267 28.27 -0.07 4.78
N GLU A 268 28.02 0.13 6.06
CA GLU A 268 26.95 1.03 6.53
C GLU A 268 27.20 2.46 6.06
N MET A 269 26.15 3.12 5.59
CA MET A 269 26.14 4.46 5.03
C MET A 269 24.95 5.26 5.61
N ALA A 270 25.08 6.58 5.71
CA ALA A 270 24.07 7.44 6.34
C ALA A 270 22.79 7.62 5.49
N HIS A 271 22.92 7.47 4.17
CA HIS A 271 21.87 7.67 3.18
C HIS A 271 21.95 6.58 2.13
N VAL A 272 21.01 5.63 2.18
CA VAL A 272 20.85 4.56 1.20
C VAL A 272 19.42 4.50 0.68
N PHE A 273 19.31 3.96 -0.52
CA PHE A 273 18.06 3.76 -1.26
C PHE A 273 17.89 2.27 -1.52
N GLU A 274 16.70 1.74 -1.28
CA GLU A 274 16.30 0.39 -1.64
C GLU A 274 16.18 0.26 -3.16
N LEU A 275 16.68 -0.85 -3.70
CA LEU A 275 16.53 -1.22 -5.10
C LEU A 275 15.37 -2.21 -5.23
N GLY A 276 14.40 -1.85 -6.06
CA GLY A 276 13.15 -2.57 -6.28
C GLY A 276 13.19 -3.63 -7.38
N ILE A 277 12.02 -3.90 -7.94
CA ILE A 277 11.83 -4.80 -9.07
C ILE A 277 12.34 -4.10 -10.33
N GLY A 278 13.17 -4.77 -11.13
CA GLY A 278 13.75 -4.15 -12.33
C GLY A 278 14.85 -3.14 -12.03
N ASP A 279 15.33 -3.02 -10.79
CA ASP A 279 16.51 -2.22 -10.47
C ASP A 279 17.79 -3.07 -10.55
N TYR A 280 18.93 -2.43 -10.82
CA TYR A 280 20.16 -3.13 -11.13
C TYR A 280 21.40 -2.63 -10.39
N VAL A 281 22.28 -3.57 -10.06
CA VAL A 281 23.62 -3.34 -9.50
C VAL A 281 24.68 -3.51 -10.58
N ARG A 282 25.52 -2.49 -10.81
CA ARG A 282 26.65 -2.57 -11.75
C ARG A 282 27.77 -3.43 -11.18
N GLN A 283 28.23 -4.42 -11.93
CA GLN A 283 29.42 -5.22 -11.63
C GLN A 283 30.36 -5.36 -12.84
N THR A 284 31.65 -5.10 -12.60
CA THR A 284 32.71 -5.30 -13.60
C THR A 284 33.12 -6.77 -13.64
N CYS A 285 33.00 -7.42 -14.80
CA CYS A 285 33.44 -8.79 -14.97
C CYS A 285 34.95 -8.91 -14.68
N SER A 286 35.30 -9.79 -13.74
CA SER A 286 36.68 -9.99 -13.30
C SER A 286 37.61 -10.44 -14.43
N ALA A 287 37.10 -11.21 -15.40
CA ALA A 287 37.84 -11.78 -16.53
C ALA A 287 38.09 -10.78 -17.67
N CYS A 288 37.05 -10.11 -18.19
CA CYS A 288 37.13 -9.27 -19.40
C CYS A 288 36.99 -7.76 -19.17
N LYS A 289 36.65 -7.34 -17.94
CA LYS A 289 36.38 -5.95 -17.53
C LYS A 289 35.15 -5.28 -18.16
N THR A 290 34.32 -6.02 -18.90
CA THR A 290 32.99 -5.55 -19.31
C THR A 290 32.10 -5.32 -18.08
N GLU A 291 31.45 -4.17 -18.03
CA GLU A 291 30.39 -3.86 -17.07
C GLU A 291 29.11 -4.63 -17.41
N ASN A 292 28.46 -5.15 -16.37
CA ASN A 292 27.20 -5.90 -16.43
C ASN A 292 26.32 -5.34 -15.32
N TYR A 293 25.01 -5.43 -15.51
CA TYR A 293 24.01 -4.95 -14.56
C TYR A 293 23.23 -6.17 -14.09
N LEU A 294 23.18 -6.38 -12.78
CA LEU A 294 22.61 -7.57 -12.17
C LEU A 294 21.33 -7.15 -11.46
N ASP A 295 20.22 -7.84 -11.76
CA ASP A 295 18.91 -7.58 -11.17
C ASP A 295 18.98 -7.68 -9.63
N ALA A 296 18.53 -6.62 -8.96
CA ALA A 296 18.60 -6.47 -7.52
C ALA A 296 17.58 -7.33 -6.76
N ARG A 297 16.42 -7.61 -7.37
CA ARG A 297 15.38 -8.49 -6.82
C ARG A 297 15.82 -9.94 -6.87
N ASP A 298 16.41 -10.35 -7.99
CA ASP A 298 16.85 -11.73 -8.22
C ASP A 298 18.12 -12.07 -7.43
N ALA A 299 18.99 -11.08 -7.18
CA ALA A 299 20.19 -11.15 -6.34
C ALA A 299 21.15 -12.29 -6.70
N ARG A 300 21.23 -12.64 -7.99
CA ARG A 300 21.95 -13.82 -8.52
C ARG A 300 23.15 -13.46 -9.37
N GLU A 301 24.07 -14.42 -9.49
CA GLU A 301 25.13 -14.35 -10.48
C GLU A 301 24.59 -14.50 -11.91
N ILE A 302 25.20 -13.77 -12.84
CA ILE A 302 24.87 -13.83 -14.27
C ILE A 302 26.09 -14.21 -15.10
N ASP A 303 25.88 -14.67 -16.34
CA ASP A 303 26.97 -14.82 -17.30
C ASP A 303 27.33 -13.46 -17.91
N CYS A 304 28.62 -13.12 -17.94
CA CYS A 304 29.06 -11.84 -18.51
C CYS A 304 28.69 -11.74 -19.99
N ARG A 305 27.97 -10.67 -20.37
CA ARG A 305 27.48 -10.40 -21.74
C ARG A 305 28.54 -10.36 -22.85
N SER A 306 29.83 -10.31 -22.49
CA SER A 306 30.96 -10.26 -23.41
C SER A 306 31.76 -11.57 -23.49
N CYS A 307 31.94 -12.28 -22.37
CA CYS A 307 32.83 -13.45 -22.31
C CYS A 307 32.23 -14.71 -21.64
N ALA A 308 30.96 -14.68 -21.25
CA ALA A 308 30.25 -15.74 -20.54
C ALA A 308 30.91 -16.25 -19.23
N ALA A 309 31.87 -15.50 -18.66
CA ALA A 309 32.37 -15.79 -17.32
C ALA A 309 31.34 -15.32 -16.26
N LYS A 310 31.13 -16.10 -15.20
CA LYS A 310 30.23 -15.73 -14.10
C LYS A 310 30.63 -14.41 -13.44
N VAL A 311 29.64 -13.55 -13.25
CA VAL A 311 29.73 -12.28 -12.54
C VAL A 311 28.88 -12.43 -11.27
N PRO A 312 29.49 -12.53 -10.09
CA PRO A 312 28.75 -12.76 -8.85
C PRO A 312 27.97 -11.52 -8.44
N PHE A 313 26.78 -11.72 -7.86
CA PHE A 313 26.08 -10.67 -7.13
C PHE A 313 26.87 -10.36 -5.83
N PRO A 314 27.04 -9.08 -5.44
CA PRO A 314 27.75 -8.78 -4.19
C PRO A 314 26.95 -9.25 -2.97
N PRO A 315 27.61 -9.70 -1.89
CA PRO A 315 26.90 -10.11 -0.67
C PRO A 315 26.28 -8.90 0.04
N PHE A 316 25.11 -9.07 0.64
CA PHE A 316 24.47 -8.08 1.51
C PHE A 316 23.83 -8.79 2.73
N PRO A 317 23.73 -8.13 3.90
CA PRO A 317 23.29 -8.77 5.14
C PRO A 317 21.77 -8.64 5.42
N GLY A 318 21.04 -7.90 4.58
CA GLY A 318 19.63 -7.54 4.81
C GLY A 318 18.63 -8.33 3.95
N PRO A 319 17.32 -8.14 4.18
CA PRO A 319 16.27 -8.71 3.34
C PRO A 319 16.11 -7.97 2.00
N SER A 320 16.49 -6.69 1.94
CA SER A 320 16.46 -5.85 0.73
C SER A 320 17.86 -5.41 0.32
N VAL A 321 18.03 -5.15 -0.98
CA VAL A 321 19.25 -4.60 -1.57
C VAL A 321 19.19 -3.09 -1.47
N THR A 322 20.22 -2.46 -0.89
CA THR A 322 20.29 -0.99 -0.83
C THR A 322 21.61 -0.43 -1.33
N VAL A 323 21.57 0.76 -1.92
CA VAL A 323 22.72 1.48 -2.49
C VAL A 323 22.87 2.86 -1.87
N SER A 324 24.10 3.33 -1.64
CA SER A 324 24.29 4.67 -1.09
C SER A 324 24.03 5.74 -2.15
N TYR A 325 23.73 6.96 -1.68
CA TYR A 325 23.67 8.16 -2.51
C TYR A 325 24.85 8.25 -3.49
N GLU A 326 26.08 8.08 -3.01
CA GLU A 326 27.28 8.15 -3.83
C GLU A 326 27.33 7.03 -4.87
N ALA A 327 26.96 5.80 -4.50
CA ALA A 327 26.92 4.69 -5.44
C ALA A 327 25.89 4.89 -6.56
N LEU A 328 24.72 5.43 -6.22
CA LEU A 328 23.66 5.71 -7.19
C LEU A 328 24.10 6.82 -8.17
N VAL A 329 24.63 7.94 -7.67
CA VAL A 329 25.12 9.06 -8.50
C VAL A 329 26.40 8.70 -9.29
N ASP A 330 27.25 7.78 -8.80
CA ASP A 330 28.41 7.23 -9.53
C ASP A 330 27.99 6.30 -10.71
N GLY A 331 26.70 5.97 -10.84
CA GLY A 331 26.21 4.96 -11.78
C GLY A 331 26.61 3.54 -11.43
N ASP A 332 26.93 3.26 -10.15
CA ASP A 332 27.15 1.89 -9.67
C ASP A 332 25.82 1.10 -9.51
N ALA A 333 24.69 1.78 -9.65
CA ALA A 333 23.36 1.21 -9.72
C ALA A 333 22.50 1.96 -10.75
N ALA A 334 21.40 1.34 -11.16
CA ALA A 334 20.40 1.91 -12.04
C ALA A 334 19.01 1.57 -11.47
N MET A 335 18.18 2.59 -11.25
CA MET A 335 16.77 2.44 -10.95
C MET A 335 15.97 2.53 -12.25
N THR A 336 15.17 1.53 -12.58
CA THR A 336 14.35 1.56 -13.80
C THR A 336 13.25 2.61 -13.67
N LYS A 337 12.88 3.23 -14.79
CA LYS A 337 11.93 4.34 -14.83
C LYS A 337 10.90 4.17 -15.92
N ASP A 338 9.63 4.23 -15.54
CA ASP A 338 8.54 4.44 -16.46
C ASP A 338 8.40 5.94 -16.76
N THR A 339 8.04 6.25 -18.00
CA THR A 339 8.07 7.61 -18.56
C THR A 339 6.95 7.80 -19.56
N GLU A 340 6.63 9.03 -19.94
CA GLU A 340 5.68 9.31 -21.04
C GLU A 340 6.13 8.75 -22.41
N PHE A 341 7.36 8.23 -22.51
CA PHE A 341 7.91 7.55 -23.69
C PHE A 341 8.19 6.05 -23.44
N GLY A 342 7.62 5.51 -22.36
CA GLY A 342 7.74 4.13 -21.90
C GLY A 342 8.98 3.82 -21.07
N MET A 343 9.06 2.57 -20.62
CA MET A 343 10.07 2.10 -19.67
C MET A 343 11.51 2.35 -20.16
N ILE A 344 12.36 2.77 -19.24
CA ILE A 344 13.80 2.90 -19.40
C ILE A 344 14.49 2.08 -18.32
N ALA A 345 15.11 0.96 -18.72
CA ALA A 345 16.10 0.24 -17.92
C ALA A 345 17.52 0.49 -18.48
N TRP A 346 18.53 -0.19 -17.92
CA TRP A 346 19.94 0.06 -18.28
C TRP A 346 20.26 -0.31 -19.74
N GLU A 347 19.58 -1.29 -20.34
CA GLU A 347 19.71 -1.62 -21.76
C GLU A 347 19.24 -0.46 -22.65
N GLN A 348 18.07 0.10 -22.36
CA GLN A 348 17.49 1.26 -23.07
C GLN A 348 18.42 2.47 -22.95
N ALA A 349 18.93 2.75 -21.75
CA ALA A 349 19.86 3.85 -21.51
C ALA A 349 21.23 3.65 -22.20
N LEU A 350 21.67 2.41 -22.46
CA LEU A 350 22.84 2.16 -23.32
C LEU A 350 22.53 2.29 -24.82
N ALA A 351 21.31 1.93 -25.23
CA ALA A 351 20.88 1.98 -26.63
C ALA A 351 20.55 3.40 -27.11
N GLY A 352 20.10 4.28 -26.21
CA GLY A 352 19.53 5.58 -26.57
C GLY A 352 18.11 5.47 -27.13
N LEU A 353 17.37 4.45 -26.71
CA LEU A 353 16.04 4.09 -27.22
C LEU A 353 15.22 3.50 -26.06
N THR A 354 14.03 4.05 -25.79
CA THR A 354 13.12 3.54 -24.74
C THR A 354 12.54 2.16 -25.11
N HIS A 355 11.88 1.50 -24.16
CA HIS A 355 11.08 0.31 -24.44
C HIS A 355 9.87 0.64 -25.34
N GLY A 356 9.47 1.91 -25.37
CA GLY A 356 8.36 2.43 -26.14
C GLY A 356 7.01 2.27 -25.44
N GLU A 357 5.99 2.81 -26.07
CA GLU A 357 4.58 2.65 -25.72
C GLU A 357 3.78 2.24 -26.98
N PRO A 358 2.65 1.55 -26.85
CA PRO A 358 1.71 1.42 -27.96
C PRO A 358 1.16 2.80 -28.33
N GLU A 359 0.98 3.05 -29.63
CA GLU A 359 0.36 4.28 -30.15
C GLU A 359 1.04 5.60 -29.72
N LEU A 360 2.34 5.58 -29.38
CA LEU A 360 3.06 6.78 -28.93
C LEU A 360 3.07 7.92 -29.98
N GLU A 361 2.23 8.93 -29.78
CA GLU A 361 2.19 10.16 -30.57
C GLU A 361 2.99 11.28 -29.88
N THR A 362 4.13 11.68 -30.46
CA THR A 362 4.93 12.80 -29.96
C THR A 362 5.70 13.52 -31.07
N ASP A 363 5.85 14.84 -30.95
CA ASP A 363 6.71 15.68 -31.79
C ASP A 363 7.99 16.15 -31.07
N GLN A 364 8.16 15.78 -29.78
CA GLN A 364 9.28 16.21 -28.95
C GLN A 364 10.61 15.52 -29.28
N VAL A 365 10.55 14.30 -29.85
CA VAL A 365 11.67 13.36 -30.00
C VAL A 365 11.55 12.57 -31.31
N GLU A 366 12.65 11.94 -31.77
CA GLU A 366 12.60 11.02 -32.91
C GLU A 366 12.06 9.66 -32.44
N THR A 367 11.00 9.15 -33.07
CA THR A 367 10.41 7.84 -32.75
C THR A 367 10.89 6.72 -33.67
N VAL A 368 10.77 5.47 -33.22
CA VAL A 368 11.17 4.25 -33.92
C VAL A 368 10.10 3.18 -33.70
N GLU A 369 9.58 2.61 -34.78
CA GLU A 369 8.70 1.44 -34.74
C GLU A 369 9.52 0.21 -34.27
N LEU A 370 9.03 -0.46 -33.22
CA LEU A 370 9.62 -1.65 -32.60
C LEU A 370 8.84 -2.91 -33.03
N GLU A 371 9.04 -4.03 -32.32
CA GLU A 371 8.25 -5.23 -32.53
C GLU A 371 6.82 -5.05 -31.99
N ASP A 372 5.87 -5.83 -32.51
CA ASP A 372 4.45 -5.85 -32.11
C ASP A 372 3.71 -4.49 -32.09
N GLY A 373 4.18 -3.51 -32.88
CA GLY A 373 3.53 -2.20 -33.04
C GLY A 373 3.87 -1.17 -31.95
N TRP A 374 4.79 -1.50 -31.03
CA TRP A 374 5.30 -0.57 -30.04
C TRP A 374 6.14 0.53 -30.70
N ILE A 375 6.14 1.73 -30.13
CA ILE A 375 6.87 2.88 -30.66
C ILE A 375 7.84 3.41 -29.60
N GLY A 376 9.13 3.23 -29.84
CA GLY A 376 10.21 3.68 -28.96
C GLY A 376 10.67 5.11 -29.26
N ALA A 377 11.01 5.88 -28.22
CA ALA A 377 11.60 7.21 -28.36
C ALA A 377 13.14 7.15 -28.33
N LYS A 378 13.79 7.84 -29.26
CA LYS A 378 15.24 8.09 -29.20
C LYS A 378 15.56 9.26 -28.30
N LEU A 379 16.42 9.02 -27.33
CA LEU A 379 16.86 9.99 -26.32
C LEU A 379 18.38 10.01 -26.23
N ASP A 380 18.97 11.05 -25.63
CA ASP A 380 20.41 11.05 -25.35
C ASP A 380 20.73 10.01 -24.26
N PRO A 381 21.57 8.99 -24.53
CA PRO A 381 21.99 7.99 -23.54
C PRO A 381 22.42 8.60 -22.21
N LYS A 382 23.09 9.77 -22.24
CA LYS A 382 23.56 10.44 -21.03
C LYS A 382 22.41 10.95 -20.17
N ASP A 383 21.36 11.49 -20.79
CA ASP A 383 20.21 12.02 -20.07
C ASP A 383 19.32 10.86 -19.55
N MET A 384 19.23 9.74 -20.28
CA MET A 384 18.64 8.49 -19.77
C MET A 384 19.42 7.94 -18.57
N TRP A 385 20.76 7.89 -18.63
CA TRP A 385 21.59 7.47 -17.50
C TRP A 385 21.45 8.38 -16.29
N GLN A 386 21.32 9.70 -16.49
CA GLN A 386 21.08 10.63 -15.39
C GLN A 386 19.73 10.37 -14.70
N LEU A 387 18.72 9.95 -15.47
CA LEU A 387 17.40 9.54 -14.97
C LEU A 387 17.48 8.24 -14.15
N LEU A 388 18.17 7.19 -14.63
CA LEU A 388 18.35 5.95 -13.85
C LEU A 388 19.20 6.10 -12.58
N GLN A 389 19.95 7.19 -12.46
CA GLN A 389 20.70 7.57 -11.26
C GLN A 389 19.87 8.45 -10.30
N THR A 390 18.58 8.60 -10.56
CA THR A 390 17.67 9.45 -9.77
C THR A 390 16.64 8.58 -9.02
N PRO A 391 16.39 8.82 -7.72
CA PRO A 391 15.41 8.08 -6.94
C PRO A 391 13.98 8.16 -7.50
N THR A 392 13.21 7.08 -7.32
CA THR A 392 11.74 7.08 -7.49
C THR A 392 11.09 8.03 -6.50
N TYR A 393 10.11 8.81 -6.97
CA TYR A 393 9.19 9.56 -6.09
C TYR A 393 8.04 8.66 -5.63
N VAL A 394 7.31 9.04 -4.57
CA VAL A 394 6.12 8.29 -4.14
C VAL A 394 4.93 8.65 -5.04
N SER A 395 4.32 7.64 -5.66
CA SER A 395 3.01 7.70 -6.34
C SER A 395 2.21 6.41 -6.09
N TRP A 396 0.94 6.38 -6.50
CA TRP A 396 0.00 5.29 -6.21
C TRP A 396 -0.15 4.33 -7.40
N GLN A 397 -0.40 4.87 -8.60
CA GLN A 397 -0.53 4.14 -9.87
C GLN A 397 0.81 3.83 -10.57
N GLY A 398 1.94 4.26 -10.00
CA GLY A 398 3.29 4.07 -10.57
C GLY A 398 3.98 5.41 -10.90
N GLU A 399 5.30 5.40 -11.06
CA GLU A 399 6.04 6.63 -11.43
C GLU A 399 5.98 6.85 -12.94
N VAL A 400 5.69 8.06 -13.41
CA VAL A 400 5.74 8.41 -14.84
C VAL A 400 6.54 9.69 -14.99
N TRP A 401 7.77 9.55 -15.47
CA TRP A 401 8.69 10.68 -15.60
C TRP A 401 8.37 11.53 -16.84
N LEU A 402 8.23 12.84 -16.63
CA LEU A 402 7.95 13.81 -17.69
C LEU A 402 9.23 14.41 -18.30
N PHE A 403 9.17 14.75 -19.58
CA PHE A 403 10.24 15.30 -20.40
C PHE A 403 9.88 16.70 -20.91
N ASN A 404 10.87 17.44 -21.38
CA ASN A 404 10.65 18.63 -22.21
C ASN A 404 11.89 18.86 -23.08
N LEU A 405 11.70 19.19 -24.36
CA LEU A 405 12.79 19.31 -25.35
C LEU A 405 13.61 18.01 -25.49
N GLY A 406 12.95 16.85 -25.34
CA GLY A 406 13.60 15.54 -25.40
C GLY A 406 14.52 15.20 -24.22
N ARG A 407 14.35 15.88 -23.08
CA ARG A 407 15.16 15.69 -21.86
C ARG A 407 14.28 15.46 -20.64
N PRO A 408 14.65 14.58 -19.70
CA PRO A 408 13.89 14.36 -18.49
C PRO A 408 13.86 15.64 -17.65
N MET A 409 12.69 15.97 -17.12
CA MET A 409 12.51 17.10 -16.22
C MET A 409 12.93 16.73 -14.80
N ALA A 410 13.19 17.72 -13.95
CA ALA A 410 13.47 17.46 -12.55
C ALA A 410 12.17 17.43 -11.75
N PHE A 411 11.91 16.34 -11.02
CA PHE A 411 10.81 16.25 -10.06
C PHE A 411 11.02 17.27 -8.92
N VAL A 412 10.02 18.12 -8.67
CA VAL A 412 10.07 19.25 -7.73
C VAL A 412 9.41 18.91 -6.39
N GLY A 413 8.49 17.95 -6.38
CA GLY A 413 7.74 17.51 -5.19
C GLY A 413 6.26 17.38 -5.47
N ASN A 414 5.52 16.92 -4.47
CA ASN A 414 4.06 16.83 -4.51
C ASN A 414 3.49 18.19 -4.11
N TRP A 415 2.70 18.83 -4.97
CA TRP A 415 2.20 20.20 -4.72
C TRP A 415 0.77 20.20 -4.17
N SER A 416 0.59 20.87 -3.03
CA SER A 416 -0.73 21.24 -2.52
C SER A 416 -1.27 22.50 -3.20
N ARG A 417 -2.54 22.85 -2.96
CA ARG A 417 -3.10 24.13 -3.44
C ARG A 417 -2.35 25.33 -2.88
N ALA A 418 -1.76 25.22 -1.70
CA ALA A 418 -0.92 26.27 -1.13
C ALA A 418 0.37 26.49 -1.96
N ASP A 419 0.98 25.41 -2.45
CA ASP A 419 2.19 25.47 -3.28
C ASP A 419 1.88 26.08 -4.66
N PHE A 420 0.80 25.63 -5.32
CA PHE A 420 0.32 26.25 -6.55
C PHE A 420 0.07 27.76 -6.40
N ASN A 421 -0.60 28.18 -5.32
CA ASN A 421 -0.83 29.60 -5.04
C ASN A 421 0.45 30.38 -4.72
N ALA A 422 1.46 29.74 -4.13
CA ALA A 422 2.76 30.36 -3.84
C ALA A 422 3.64 30.52 -5.10
N GLN A 423 3.47 29.67 -6.11
CA GLN A 423 4.25 29.67 -7.35
C GLN A 423 3.56 30.46 -8.49
N ALA A 424 2.24 30.62 -8.46
CA ALA A 424 1.48 31.33 -9.49
C ALA A 424 1.66 32.87 -9.43
N GLU A 425 1.85 33.49 -10.60
CA GLU A 425 1.81 34.95 -10.71
C GLU A 425 0.44 35.49 -10.26
N GLY A 426 0.45 36.44 -9.31
CA GLY A 426 -0.77 37.00 -8.76
C GLY A 426 -1.56 36.07 -7.82
N ALA A 427 -0.97 34.96 -7.38
CA ALA A 427 -1.59 33.96 -6.50
C ALA A 427 -2.88 33.34 -7.05
N ASN A 428 -2.95 33.12 -8.36
CA ASN A 428 -4.00 32.34 -9.01
C ASN A 428 -3.52 30.90 -9.24
N GLY A 429 -3.40 30.12 -8.16
CA GLY A 429 -2.90 28.75 -8.21
C GLY A 429 -3.71 27.83 -9.14
N LYS A 430 -5.03 28.05 -9.22
CA LYS A 430 -5.92 27.28 -10.10
C LYS A 430 -5.56 27.43 -11.58
N ALA A 431 -5.33 28.66 -12.05
CA ALA A 431 -4.93 28.87 -13.43
C ALA A 431 -3.53 28.30 -13.75
N LEU A 432 -2.63 28.20 -12.76
CA LEU A 432 -1.35 27.51 -12.94
C LEU A 432 -1.54 25.99 -13.01
N PHE A 433 -2.40 25.42 -12.17
CA PHE A 433 -2.76 24.00 -12.19
C PHE A 433 -3.39 23.61 -13.53
N GLU A 434 -4.42 24.34 -13.97
CA GLU A 434 -5.08 24.17 -15.28
C GLU A 434 -4.13 24.36 -16.48
N GLN A 435 -2.96 24.99 -16.27
CA GLN A 435 -1.94 25.19 -17.29
C GLN A 435 -0.90 24.06 -17.34
N ILE A 436 -0.54 23.45 -16.20
CA ILE A 436 0.61 22.53 -16.12
C ILE A 436 0.23 21.07 -15.87
N VAL A 437 -0.96 20.81 -15.34
CA VAL A 437 -1.43 19.44 -15.08
C VAL A 437 -2.01 18.87 -16.37
N GLU A 438 -1.54 17.68 -16.72
CA GLU A 438 -1.85 17.01 -17.97
C GLU A 438 -3.03 16.05 -17.80
N ASP A 439 -3.71 15.76 -18.91
CA ASP A 439 -4.85 14.85 -18.98
C ASP A 439 -5.90 15.08 -17.89
N LEU A 440 -6.18 16.37 -17.64
CA LEU A 440 -7.22 16.77 -16.69
C LEU A 440 -8.57 16.19 -17.12
N PRO A 441 -9.31 15.53 -16.21
CA PRO A 441 -10.60 14.97 -16.52
C PRO A 441 -11.62 16.08 -16.82
N PRO A 442 -12.76 15.76 -17.47
CA PRO A 442 -13.79 16.76 -17.80
C PRO A 442 -14.49 17.36 -16.57
N PHE A 443 -14.21 16.86 -15.35
CA PHE A 443 -14.70 17.39 -14.09
C PHE A 443 -13.60 18.12 -13.32
N ASP A 444 -14.00 19.11 -12.53
CA ASP A 444 -13.09 19.97 -11.79
C ASP A 444 -12.45 19.24 -10.60
N ILE A 445 -11.19 18.83 -10.75
CA ILE A 445 -10.40 18.20 -9.69
C ILE A 445 -9.61 19.20 -8.82
N TRP A 446 -9.61 20.49 -9.16
CA TRP A 446 -8.87 21.48 -8.37
C TRP A 446 -9.33 21.53 -6.90
N ASP A 447 -10.61 21.29 -6.64
CA ASP A 447 -11.14 21.32 -5.27
C ASP A 447 -10.99 19.99 -4.50
N ARG A 448 -10.42 18.94 -5.11
CA ARG A 448 -10.25 17.60 -4.53
C ARG A 448 -8.83 17.27 -4.06
N PHE A 449 -7.81 17.98 -4.53
CA PHE A 449 -6.44 17.78 -4.08
C PHE A 449 -6.07 18.76 -2.96
N ASP A 450 -5.53 18.25 -1.86
CA ASP A 450 -4.95 18.98 -0.73
C ASP A 450 -4.32 17.93 0.23
N PRO A 451 -3.62 18.33 1.32
CA PRO A 451 -3.09 17.38 2.29
C PRO A 451 -4.20 16.52 2.91
N GLY A 452 -4.17 15.21 2.63
CA GLY A 452 -5.23 14.25 3.04
C GLY A 452 -6.46 14.22 2.13
N GLY A 453 -6.40 14.83 0.94
CA GLY A 453 -7.41 14.69 -0.11
C GLY A 453 -7.23 13.41 -0.94
N GLU A 454 -8.18 13.16 -1.85
CA GLU A 454 -8.26 11.96 -2.70
C GLU A 454 -7.23 11.92 -3.85
N LEU A 455 -6.45 12.99 -4.03
CA LEU A 455 -5.60 13.20 -5.21
C LEU A 455 -4.22 13.73 -4.86
N CYS A 456 -3.20 13.19 -5.53
CA CYS A 456 -1.83 13.68 -5.55
C CYS A 456 -1.50 14.36 -6.89
N VAL A 457 -0.56 15.32 -6.86
CA VAL A 457 -0.09 16.06 -8.05
C VAL A 457 1.43 16.18 -8.01
N TYR A 458 2.10 15.53 -8.97
CA TYR A 458 3.56 15.43 -9.03
C TYR A 458 4.10 16.47 -10.01
N VAL A 459 4.85 17.45 -9.52
CA VAL A 459 5.25 18.60 -10.35
C VAL A 459 6.70 18.44 -10.81
N PHE A 460 6.91 18.62 -12.11
CA PHE A 460 8.20 18.54 -12.77
C PHE A 460 8.62 19.88 -13.35
N LYS A 461 9.94 20.13 -13.40
CA LYS A 461 10.52 21.36 -13.96
C LYS A 461 11.64 21.08 -14.96
N CYS A 462 11.51 21.61 -16.16
CA CYS A 462 12.59 21.58 -17.14
C CYS A 462 13.72 22.52 -16.70
N ARG A 463 14.94 21.98 -16.59
CA ARG A 463 16.12 22.72 -16.15
C ARG A 463 16.58 23.80 -17.13
N GLU A 464 16.21 23.68 -18.41
CA GLU A 464 16.66 24.57 -19.49
C GLU A 464 15.66 25.70 -19.78
N SER A 465 14.39 25.37 -19.98
CA SER A 465 13.33 26.34 -20.27
C SER A 465 12.71 26.95 -19.01
N GLY A 466 12.82 26.27 -17.86
CA GLY A 466 12.07 26.60 -16.64
C GLY A 466 10.59 26.19 -16.68
N LEU A 467 10.11 25.58 -17.78
CA LEU A 467 8.74 25.10 -17.94
C LEU A 467 8.37 24.11 -16.82
N LEU A 468 7.14 24.21 -16.35
CA LEU A 468 6.52 23.25 -15.44
C LEU A 468 5.55 22.36 -16.22
N ARG A 469 5.53 21.07 -15.88
CA ARG A 469 4.54 20.05 -16.29
C ARG A 469 4.21 19.24 -15.04
N ALA A 470 3.06 18.59 -15.00
CA ALA A 470 2.65 17.76 -13.88
C ALA A 470 1.67 16.68 -14.31
N ASN A 471 1.80 15.49 -13.72
CA ASN A 471 0.77 14.47 -13.73
C ASN A 471 0.10 14.39 -12.36
N TRP A 472 -1.02 13.67 -12.30
CA TRP A 472 -1.87 13.54 -11.13
C TRP A 472 -2.32 12.08 -10.99
N ASP A 473 -2.73 11.71 -9.78
CA ASP A 473 -3.07 10.33 -9.40
C ASP A 473 -4.00 10.36 -8.19
N MET A 474 -4.64 9.23 -7.87
CA MET A 474 -5.36 9.02 -6.62
C MET A 474 -4.37 8.90 -5.44
N ALA A 475 -4.84 9.16 -4.21
CA ALA A 475 -4.01 9.24 -3.00
C ALA A 475 -4.38 8.21 -1.91
#